data_AF-A0A9W6WXN0-F1
#
_entry.id   AF-A0A9W6WXN0-F1
#
_cell.length_a   1.000
_cell.length_b   1.000
_cell.length_c   1.000
_cell.angle_alpha   90.00
_cell.angle_beta   90.00
_cell.angle_gamma   90.00
#
_symmetry.space_group_name_H-M   'P 1'
#
loop_
_entity.id
_entity.type
_entity.pdbx_description
1 polymer ?
#
loop_
_entity_poly.entity_id
_entity_poly.type
_entity_poly.pdbx_seq_one_letter_code
_entity_poly.pdbx_strand_id
1 'polypeptide(L)'
;MHAAIVVDEDTTWDSKKKFKKAKKFPTKFAVDYVTPLKTQDERGTCWDFATVGVLENSYRQQGIAHGWLKEDEYMAISEQAYGAEVLRLCAGPPDSPQQVACLIPGNGIWKNTTEGGDATLLMYLMNGLKDNIYPHSICPYYPDDGNDTLCAALTPEKRNTNPLSLKLKSMDTLMDETSIKRAMVKRRHAMSLTTATPYTTHYYPCIGDVAGEDRCNPASTSCTLCPPELAMTTCCVPIQYGENYNMNGEFITSYVMNPEGGHVMTLVGYNDLYRTKQGYTGGFILKNSWFDGIHPALGPKHARGSHSLKYWLQEITDWEEASMCPNSYDPENWYQCGNTAEVIDARRHE
;
A
#
# COMPACT_ATOMS: atom_id res chain seq x y z
N MET A 1 -25.26 13.97 20.37
CA MET A 1 -25.60 15.41 20.53
C MET A 1 -24.75 16.18 19.53
N HIS A 2 -25.42 16.78 18.54
CA HIS A 2 -24.78 17.51 17.45
C HIS A 2 -24.34 18.88 17.97
N ALA A 3 -23.03 19.17 17.95
CA ALA A 3 -22.51 20.51 18.15
C ALA A 3 -22.26 21.13 16.77
N ALA A 4 -23.23 21.92 16.31
CA ALA A 4 -23.03 22.86 15.23
C ALA A 4 -22.12 23.98 15.74
N ILE A 5 -20.92 24.11 15.15
CA ILE A 5 -20.12 25.31 15.33
C ILE A 5 -20.70 26.35 14.36
N VAL A 6 -21.45 27.28 14.95
CA VAL A 6 -21.92 28.52 14.33
C VAL A 6 -20.68 29.29 13.86
N VAL A 7 -20.59 29.54 12.56
CA VAL A 7 -19.60 30.46 12.00
C VAL A 7 -20.11 31.86 12.31
N ASP A 8 -19.27 32.63 12.98
CA ASP A 8 -19.49 34.02 13.38
C ASP A 8 -19.92 34.87 12.17
N GLU A 9 -21.18 35.32 12.17
CA GLU A 9 -21.65 36.41 11.33
C GLU A 9 -21.15 37.71 11.93
N ASP A 10 -19.96 38.15 11.51
CA ASP A 10 -19.56 39.55 11.71
C ASP A 10 -18.85 40.07 10.46
N THR A 11 -19.67 40.40 9.45
CA THR A 11 -19.23 41.13 8.26
C THR A 11 -19.69 42.58 8.36
N THR A 12 -18.95 43.39 9.11
CA THR A 12 -18.87 44.81 8.81
C THR A 12 -18.01 44.98 7.55
N TRP A 13 -18.66 45.52 6.51
CA TRP A 13 -18.15 45.68 5.16
C TRP A 13 -17.07 46.77 5.12
N ASP A 14 -15.79 46.38 5.25
CA ASP A 14 -14.67 47.26 4.94
C ASP A 14 -14.10 46.92 3.55
N SER A 15 -14.48 47.73 2.56
CA SER A 15 -14.32 47.52 1.11
C SER A 15 -12.87 47.64 0.58
N LYS A 16 -11.85 47.44 1.42
CA LYS A 16 -10.44 47.64 1.06
C LYS A 16 -9.51 46.44 1.28
N LYS A 17 -9.98 45.30 1.76
CA LYS A 17 -9.16 44.07 1.81
C LYS A 17 -9.25 43.32 0.48
N LYS A 18 -8.18 43.37 -0.32
CA LYS A 18 -7.97 42.44 -1.44
C LYS A 18 -8.19 41.02 -0.91
N PHE A 19 -9.24 40.35 -1.37
CA PHE A 19 -9.44 38.92 -1.12
C PHE A 19 -8.17 38.20 -1.56
N LYS A 20 -7.40 37.67 -0.61
CA LYS A 20 -6.31 36.75 -0.93
C LYS A 20 -6.99 35.56 -1.59
N LYS A 21 -6.81 35.43 -2.90
CA LYS A 21 -7.24 34.25 -3.67
C LYS A 21 -6.79 33.03 -2.87
N ALA A 22 -7.75 32.26 -2.34
CA ALA A 22 -7.43 31.06 -1.59
C ALA A 22 -6.52 30.23 -2.49
N LYS A 23 -5.32 29.89 -2.00
CA LYS A 23 -4.35 29.10 -2.76
C LYS A 23 -5.05 27.77 -3.07
N LYS A 24 -5.43 27.57 -4.33
CA LYS A 24 -6.22 26.40 -4.74
C LYS A 24 -5.44 25.15 -4.33
N PHE A 25 -6.07 24.33 -3.50
CA PHE A 25 -5.50 23.05 -3.11
C PHE A 25 -5.31 22.21 -4.40
N PRO A 26 -4.14 21.59 -4.62
CA PRO A 26 -3.92 20.85 -5.85
C PRO A 26 -4.88 19.66 -5.92
N THR A 27 -5.44 19.42 -7.11
CA THR A 27 -6.38 18.31 -7.33
C THR A 27 -5.67 16.97 -7.51
N LYS A 28 -4.37 17.00 -7.78
CA LYS A 28 -3.51 15.81 -7.83
C LYS A 28 -2.14 16.16 -7.26
N PHE A 29 -1.53 15.21 -6.58
CA PHE A 29 -0.21 15.39 -5.98
C PHE A 29 0.41 14.02 -5.72
N ALA A 30 1.70 13.90 -5.93
CA ALA A 30 2.48 12.80 -5.40
C ALA A 30 3.78 13.30 -4.79
N VAL A 31 4.33 12.48 -3.90
CA VAL A 31 5.62 12.73 -3.29
C VAL A 31 6.73 12.34 -4.26
N ASP A 32 7.81 13.10 -4.23
CA ASP A 32 8.98 12.81 -5.04
C ASP A 32 9.76 11.62 -4.44
N TYR A 33 10.61 11.01 -5.27
CA TYR A 33 11.62 10.04 -4.83
C TYR A 33 11.06 8.80 -4.10
N VAL A 34 9.89 8.31 -4.50
CA VAL A 34 9.38 7.00 -4.08
C VAL A 34 10.36 5.91 -4.57
N THR A 35 10.75 4.99 -3.70
CA THR A 35 11.65 3.87 -4.06
C THR A 35 10.90 2.76 -4.79
N PRO A 36 11.59 1.88 -5.53
CA PRO A 36 10.97 0.75 -6.24
C PRO A 36 10.10 -0.16 -5.35
N LEU A 37 9.14 -0.82 -5.98
CA LEU A 37 8.30 -1.85 -5.34
C LEU A 37 9.17 -2.99 -4.79
N LYS A 38 8.74 -3.54 -3.65
CA LYS A 38 9.25 -4.78 -3.09
C LYS A 38 8.05 -5.68 -2.74
N THR A 39 8.28 -6.97 -2.56
CA THR A 39 7.22 -7.95 -2.30
C THR A 39 7.41 -8.59 -0.92
N GLN A 40 6.31 -8.66 -0.17
CA GLN A 40 6.19 -9.40 1.08
C GLN A 40 5.89 -10.89 0.84
N ASP A 41 5.59 -11.25 -0.42
CA ASP A 41 5.21 -12.58 -0.85
C ASP A 41 4.08 -13.16 0.02
N GLU A 42 4.27 -14.34 0.60
CA GLU A 42 3.23 -15.07 1.32
C GLU A 42 3.10 -14.64 2.79
N ARG A 43 3.99 -13.75 3.25
CA ARG A 43 4.10 -13.35 4.65
C ARG A 43 3.26 -12.12 4.98
N GLY A 44 2.68 -12.09 6.17
CA GLY A 44 1.92 -11.00 6.78
C GLY A 44 2.77 -9.80 7.24
N THR A 45 3.80 -9.44 6.48
CA THR A 45 4.82 -8.44 6.83
C THR A 45 4.56 -7.05 6.25
N CYS A 46 3.40 -6.81 5.62
CA CYS A 46 3.02 -5.51 5.02
C CYS A 46 3.38 -4.25 5.86
N TRP A 47 3.29 -4.35 7.19
CA TRP A 47 3.60 -3.29 8.14
C TRP A 47 5.09 -2.89 8.12
N ASP A 48 6.01 -3.83 7.95
CA ASP A 48 7.43 -3.52 7.85
C ASP A 48 7.77 -2.90 6.50
N PHE A 49 7.26 -3.44 5.39
CA PHE A 49 7.41 -2.88 4.04
C PHE A 49 6.88 -1.45 3.95
N ALA A 50 5.70 -1.19 4.51
CA ALA A 50 5.11 0.14 4.51
C ALA A 50 5.94 1.13 5.34
N THR A 51 6.42 0.69 6.52
CA THR A 51 7.27 1.51 7.38
C THR A 51 8.62 1.80 6.73
N VAL A 52 9.26 0.77 6.19
CA VAL A 52 10.52 0.88 5.44
C VAL A 52 10.35 1.78 4.21
N GLY A 53 9.24 1.68 3.47
CA GLY A 53 8.94 2.56 2.34
C GLY A 53 8.91 4.05 2.73
N VAL A 54 8.38 4.37 3.91
CA VAL A 54 8.42 5.75 4.46
C VAL A 54 9.86 6.15 4.83
N LEU A 55 10.61 5.26 5.48
CA LEU A 55 12.00 5.53 5.87
C LEU A 55 12.90 5.75 4.65
N GLU A 56 12.78 4.91 3.63
CA GLU A 56 13.53 5.02 2.38
C GLU A 56 13.19 6.32 1.63
N ASN A 57 11.92 6.69 1.55
CA ASN A 57 11.52 7.96 0.92
C ASN A 57 12.12 9.16 1.65
N SER A 58 12.04 9.16 2.99
CA SER A 58 12.63 10.21 3.82
C SER A 58 14.15 10.28 3.67
N TYR A 59 14.82 9.11 3.65
CA TYR A 59 16.27 9.04 3.48
C TYR A 59 16.71 9.51 2.10
N ARG A 60 15.99 9.12 1.03
CA ARG A 60 16.32 9.53 -0.34
C ARG A 60 16.14 11.03 -0.53
N GLN A 61 15.05 11.61 0.00
CA GLN A 61 14.85 13.06 0.00
C GLN A 61 16.01 13.79 0.69
N GLN A 62 16.42 13.30 1.86
CA GLN A 62 17.55 13.87 2.59
C GLN A 62 18.87 13.72 1.82
N GLY A 63 19.15 12.52 1.29
CA GLY A 63 20.37 12.23 0.55
C GLY A 63 20.54 13.12 -0.67
N ILE A 64 19.49 13.33 -1.45
CA ILE A 64 19.52 14.23 -2.61
C ILE A 64 19.71 15.69 -2.16
N ALA A 65 18.96 16.15 -1.15
CA ALA A 65 19.07 17.52 -0.64
C ALA A 65 20.47 17.86 -0.09
N HIS A 66 21.20 16.87 0.43
CA HIS A 66 22.57 17.02 0.93
C HIS A 66 23.65 16.65 -0.11
N GLY A 67 23.28 16.19 -1.30
CA GLY A 67 24.23 15.76 -2.34
C GLY A 67 24.93 14.43 -2.05
N TRP A 68 24.38 13.58 -1.18
CA TRP A 68 24.88 12.24 -0.90
C TRP A 68 24.42 11.20 -1.93
N LEU A 69 23.27 11.43 -2.56
CA LEU A 69 22.66 10.57 -3.57
C LEU A 69 22.32 11.41 -4.80
N LYS A 70 22.47 10.80 -5.98
CA LYS A 70 21.88 11.33 -7.22
C LYS A 70 20.37 11.05 -7.27
N GLU A 71 19.68 11.69 -8.21
CA GLU A 71 18.23 11.50 -8.39
C GLU A 71 17.84 10.06 -8.74
N ASP A 72 18.70 9.32 -9.44
CA ASP A 72 18.53 7.92 -9.82
C ASP A 72 19.08 6.92 -8.80
N GLU A 73 19.68 7.41 -7.71
CA GLU A 73 20.23 6.57 -6.64
C GLU A 73 19.26 6.49 -5.45
N TYR A 74 19.25 5.34 -4.78
CA TYR A 74 18.52 5.14 -3.53
C TYR A 74 19.22 4.10 -2.65
N MET A 75 19.00 4.20 -1.34
CA MET A 75 19.44 3.20 -0.38
C MET A 75 18.26 2.31 -0.04
N ALA A 76 18.39 1.01 -0.33
CA ALA A 76 17.40 0.01 0.07
C ALA A 76 17.66 -0.40 1.52
N ILE A 77 16.65 -0.28 2.37
CA ILE A 77 16.64 -0.77 3.75
C ILE A 77 16.18 -2.24 3.74
N SER A 78 16.67 -3.03 4.68
CA SER A 78 16.25 -4.43 4.87
C SER A 78 14.98 -4.52 5.72
N GLU A 79 13.87 -4.95 5.12
CA GLU A 79 12.63 -5.32 5.82
C GLU A 79 12.88 -6.49 6.80
N GLN A 80 13.64 -7.49 6.37
CA GLN A 80 13.96 -8.66 7.18
C GLN A 80 14.72 -8.29 8.47
N ALA A 81 15.75 -7.44 8.35
CA ALA A 81 16.49 -6.97 9.53
C ALA A 81 15.63 -6.06 10.40
N TYR A 82 14.77 -5.23 9.79
CA TYR A 82 13.84 -4.37 10.53
C TYR A 82 12.85 -5.19 11.37
N GLY A 83 12.18 -6.17 10.76
CA GLY A 83 11.26 -7.08 11.46
C GLY A 83 11.95 -7.86 12.58
N ALA A 84 13.14 -8.42 12.31
CA ALA A 84 13.93 -9.14 13.32
C ALA A 84 14.35 -8.25 14.50
N GLU A 85 14.73 -6.98 14.25
CA GLU A 85 15.06 -6.04 15.31
C GLU A 85 13.83 -5.59 16.11
N VAL A 86 12.67 -5.44 15.47
CA VAL A 86 11.40 -5.21 16.18
C VAL A 86 11.11 -6.38 17.11
N LEU A 87 11.17 -7.63 16.63
CA LEU A 87 10.98 -8.82 17.47
C LEU A 87 11.98 -8.86 18.63
N ARG A 88 13.26 -8.59 18.36
CA ARG A 88 14.32 -8.55 19.40
C ARG A 88 14.02 -7.50 20.48
N LEU A 89 13.54 -6.32 20.09
CA LEU A 89 13.19 -5.26 21.04
C LEU A 89 11.92 -5.60 21.83
N CYS A 90 10.98 -6.31 21.22
CA CYS A 90 9.74 -6.75 21.86
C CYS A 90 9.93 -7.99 22.77
N ALA A 91 10.99 -8.76 22.59
CA ALA A 91 11.35 -9.94 23.41
C ALA A 91 11.97 -9.59 24.79
N GLY A 92 11.89 -8.33 25.23
CA GLY A 92 12.37 -7.88 26.53
C GLY A 92 11.65 -8.55 27.72
N PRO A 93 12.08 -8.26 28.96
CA PRO A 93 11.44 -8.80 30.16
C PRO A 93 9.92 -8.54 30.18
N PRO A 94 9.13 -9.45 30.76
CA PRO A 94 7.71 -9.22 31.01
C PRO A 94 7.46 -7.86 31.66
N ASP A 95 6.45 -7.15 31.15
CA ASP A 95 6.00 -5.84 31.62
C ASP A 95 7.01 -4.69 31.41
N SER A 96 8.11 -4.91 30.70
CA SER A 96 9.01 -3.81 30.31
C SER A 96 8.27 -2.82 29.39
N PRO A 97 8.57 -1.51 29.46
CA PRO A 97 7.89 -0.50 28.63
C PRO A 97 7.92 -0.83 27.12
N GLN A 98 9.02 -1.44 26.66
CA GLN A 98 9.18 -1.89 25.27
C GLN A 98 8.26 -3.07 24.94
N GLN A 99 8.22 -4.09 25.80
CA GLN A 99 7.33 -5.24 25.60
C GLN A 99 5.86 -4.80 25.60
N VAL A 100 5.46 -3.95 26.57
CA VAL A 100 4.09 -3.41 26.66
C VAL A 100 3.71 -2.65 25.38
N ALA A 101 4.63 -1.88 24.81
CA ALA A 101 4.37 -1.16 23.57
C ALA A 101 4.19 -2.08 22.35
N CYS A 102 4.62 -3.33 22.42
CA CYS A 102 4.41 -4.34 21.40
C CYS A 102 3.12 -5.15 21.59
N LEU A 103 2.38 -4.95 22.70
CA LEU A 103 1.09 -5.61 22.98
C LEU A 103 -0.06 -4.92 22.26
N ILE A 104 0.04 -4.81 20.93
CA ILE A 104 -1.02 -4.29 20.08
C ILE A 104 -1.96 -5.45 19.72
N PRO A 105 -3.26 -5.41 20.08
CA PRO A 105 -4.21 -6.47 19.74
C PRO A 105 -4.27 -6.73 18.24
N GLY A 106 -4.22 -8.00 17.84
CA GLY A 106 -4.26 -8.41 16.43
C GLY A 106 -2.90 -8.57 15.76
N ASN A 107 -1.81 -8.05 16.36
CA ASN A 107 -0.46 -8.23 15.80
C ASN A 107 0.11 -9.61 16.14
N GLY A 108 1.01 -10.17 15.32
CA GLY A 108 1.76 -11.40 15.61
C GLY A 108 3.00 -11.20 16.46
N ILE A 109 3.44 -9.95 16.64
CA ILE A 109 4.68 -9.59 17.36
C ILE A 109 4.78 -10.22 18.75
N TRP A 110 3.68 -10.24 19.53
CA TRP A 110 3.67 -10.85 20.87
C TRP A 110 3.78 -12.38 20.87
N LYS A 111 3.56 -13.03 19.72
CA LYS A 111 3.81 -14.45 19.48
C LYS A 111 5.21 -14.70 18.92
N ASN A 112 6.09 -13.69 18.93
CA ASN A 112 7.44 -13.74 18.36
C ASN A 112 7.46 -14.08 16.86
N THR A 113 6.53 -13.49 16.11
CA THR A 113 6.46 -13.59 14.64
C THR A 113 6.17 -12.23 14.04
N THR A 114 6.66 -11.99 12.83
CA THR A 114 6.40 -10.79 12.03
C THR A 114 5.08 -10.87 11.26
N GLU A 115 4.39 -12.01 11.32
CA GLU A 115 3.05 -12.25 10.76
C GLU A 115 1.99 -11.38 11.45
N GLY A 116 1.77 -10.18 10.90
CA GLY A 116 0.92 -9.16 11.47
C GLY A 116 1.67 -8.20 12.40
N GLY A 117 1.61 -6.91 12.09
CA GLY A 117 2.24 -5.85 12.86
C GLY A 117 1.63 -4.49 12.54
N ASP A 118 2.19 -3.43 13.11
CA ASP A 118 1.65 -2.08 12.96
C ASP A 118 2.78 -1.05 12.77
N ALA A 119 2.59 -0.10 11.84
CA ALA A 119 3.58 0.93 11.53
C ALA A 119 3.87 1.87 12.71
N THR A 120 2.96 1.98 13.68
CA THR A 120 3.16 2.76 14.91
C THR A 120 4.24 2.19 15.82
N LEU A 121 4.63 0.91 15.65
CA LEU A 121 5.76 0.31 16.36
C LEU A 121 7.05 1.11 16.17
N LEU A 122 7.23 1.78 15.02
CA LEU A 122 8.37 2.66 14.80
C LEU A 122 8.46 3.77 15.86
N MET A 123 7.34 4.39 16.23
CA MET A 123 7.30 5.45 17.25
C MET A 123 7.69 4.90 18.62
N TYR A 124 7.07 3.78 19.00
CA TYR A 124 7.26 3.19 20.32
C TYR A 124 8.66 2.62 20.52
N LEU A 125 9.25 2.06 19.46
CA LEU A 125 10.55 1.39 19.50
C LEU A 125 11.70 2.28 19.02
N MET A 126 11.46 3.56 18.73
CA MET A 126 12.44 4.49 18.16
C MET A 126 13.76 4.55 18.95
N ASN A 127 13.71 4.46 20.28
CA ASN A 127 14.92 4.47 21.11
C ASN A 127 15.83 3.26 20.87
N GLY A 128 15.24 2.10 20.54
CA GLY A 128 15.97 0.90 20.14
C GLY A 128 16.28 0.88 18.65
N LEU A 129 15.34 1.30 17.80
CA LEU A 129 15.49 1.23 16.35
C LEU A 129 16.44 2.28 15.76
N LYS A 130 16.71 3.39 16.46
CA LYS A 130 17.49 4.51 15.93
C LYS A 130 18.81 4.12 15.27
N ASP A 131 19.53 3.15 15.83
CA ASP A 131 20.84 2.71 15.33
C ASP A 131 20.78 1.26 14.81
N ASN A 132 19.57 0.71 14.67
CA ASN A 132 19.31 -0.68 14.26
C ASN A 132 18.44 -0.76 12.99
N ILE A 133 18.64 0.18 12.05
CA ILE A 133 18.12 0.11 10.68
C ILE A 133 19.29 -0.23 9.76
N TYR A 134 19.12 -1.21 8.87
CA TYR A 134 20.22 -1.75 8.08
C TYR A 134 19.97 -1.72 6.58
N PRO A 135 21.02 -1.64 5.74
CA PRO A 135 20.88 -1.78 4.30
C PRO A 135 20.44 -3.19 3.92
N HIS A 136 19.67 -3.31 2.84
CA HIS A 136 19.18 -4.57 2.28
C HIS A 136 20.29 -5.63 2.11
N SER A 137 21.51 -5.20 1.76
CA SER A 137 22.65 -6.08 1.55
C SER A 137 23.10 -6.88 2.79
N ILE A 138 22.76 -6.44 4.01
CA ILE A 138 23.08 -7.23 5.21
C ILE A 138 22.11 -8.40 5.39
N CYS A 139 20.87 -8.24 4.92
CA CYS A 139 19.81 -9.19 5.16
C CYS A 139 18.77 -9.09 4.04
N PRO A 140 18.97 -9.84 2.96
CA PRO A 140 17.94 -10.01 1.96
C PRO A 140 16.66 -10.56 2.61
N TYR A 141 15.52 -10.25 1.99
CA TYR A 141 14.23 -10.70 2.47
C TYR A 141 14.04 -12.20 2.25
N TYR A 142 13.48 -12.90 3.24
CA TYR A 142 13.09 -14.30 3.10
C TYR A 142 11.59 -14.37 2.82
N PRO A 143 11.17 -14.86 1.66
CA PRO A 143 9.76 -14.86 1.26
C PRO A 143 8.92 -15.90 2.00
N ASP A 144 9.56 -16.96 2.51
CA ASP A 144 8.88 -18.07 3.16
C ASP A 144 8.63 -17.80 4.65
N ASP A 145 7.50 -18.28 5.16
CA ASP A 145 7.12 -18.24 6.57
C ASP A 145 8.16 -18.91 7.50
N GLY A 146 8.15 -18.51 8.78
CA GLY A 146 9.01 -19.11 9.81
C GLY A 146 10.45 -18.59 9.82
N ASN A 147 10.79 -17.67 8.92
CA ASN A 147 12.10 -17.03 8.83
C ASN A 147 12.16 -15.68 9.57
N ASP A 148 11.21 -15.39 10.48
CA ASP A 148 10.99 -14.10 11.14
C ASP A 148 12.22 -13.45 11.77
N THR A 149 13.12 -14.26 12.34
CA THR A 149 14.30 -13.80 13.08
C THR A 149 15.61 -14.04 12.34
N LEU A 150 15.55 -14.61 11.13
CA LEU A 150 16.75 -15.01 10.41
C LEU A 150 17.45 -13.80 9.80
N CYS A 151 18.67 -13.57 10.26
CA CYS A 151 19.56 -12.55 9.71
C CYS A 151 21.02 -12.84 10.06
N ALA A 152 21.61 -13.87 9.45
CA ALA A 152 22.91 -14.40 9.87
C ALA A 152 24.06 -13.37 9.84
N ALA A 153 24.05 -12.44 8.88
CA ALA A 153 25.08 -11.41 8.79
C ALA A 153 24.89 -10.26 9.81
N LEU A 154 23.75 -10.19 10.49
CA LEU A 154 23.49 -9.20 11.54
C LEU A 154 24.09 -9.64 12.87
N THR A 155 25.42 -9.61 12.96
CA THR A 155 26.19 -9.94 14.17
C THR A 155 26.23 -8.78 15.17
N PRO A 156 26.60 -8.99 16.44
CA PRO A 156 26.82 -7.90 17.40
C PRO A 156 27.82 -6.84 16.91
N GLU A 157 28.87 -7.27 16.22
CA GLU A 157 29.84 -6.37 15.59
C GLU A 157 29.16 -5.48 14.54
N LYS A 158 28.35 -6.07 13.65
CA LYS A 158 27.62 -5.31 12.63
C LYS A 158 26.59 -4.32 13.21
N ARG A 159 26.00 -4.63 14.36
CA ARG A 159 25.14 -3.68 15.09
C ARG A 159 25.94 -2.47 15.56
N ASN A 160 27.15 -2.68 16.06
CA ASN A 160 28.01 -1.62 16.56
C ASN A 160 28.67 -0.78 15.46
N THR A 161 28.85 -1.35 14.25
CA THR A 161 29.45 -0.65 13.11
C THR A 161 28.41 -0.15 12.09
N ASN A 162 27.13 -0.09 12.47
CA ASN A 162 26.07 0.35 11.56
C ASN A 162 26.26 1.84 11.21
N PRO A 163 26.44 2.20 9.93
CA PRO A 163 26.60 3.60 9.55
C PRO A 163 25.27 4.36 9.52
N LEU A 164 24.13 3.66 9.55
CA LEU A 164 22.82 4.26 9.48
C LEU A 164 22.30 4.62 10.88
N SER A 165 21.78 5.83 11.01
CA SER A 165 21.06 6.27 12.21
C SER A 165 19.82 7.05 11.81
N LEU A 166 18.71 6.79 12.50
CA LEU A 166 17.40 7.38 12.28
C LEU A 166 17.08 8.38 13.39
N LYS A 167 16.58 9.56 12.99
CA LYS A 167 16.00 10.55 13.90
C LYS A 167 14.56 10.85 13.53
N LEU A 168 13.62 10.37 14.33
CA LEU A 168 12.21 10.73 14.20
C LEU A 168 11.99 12.18 14.65
N LYS A 169 11.58 13.06 13.73
CA LYS A 169 11.25 14.47 14.04
C LYS A 169 9.83 14.62 14.59
N SER A 170 8.88 13.89 14.00
CA SER A 170 7.46 13.90 14.36
C SER A 170 6.78 12.69 13.73
N MET A 171 5.75 12.16 14.40
CA MET A 171 4.82 11.19 13.83
C MET A 171 3.40 11.64 14.20
N ASP A 172 2.51 11.70 13.22
CA ASP A 172 1.14 12.16 13.38
C ASP A 172 0.19 11.13 12.79
N THR A 173 -0.94 10.91 13.46
CA THR A 173 -2.01 10.04 12.95
C THR A 173 -3.10 10.92 12.35
N LEU A 174 -3.45 10.66 11.09
CA LEU A 174 -4.45 11.39 10.33
C LEU A 174 -5.52 10.41 9.86
N MET A 175 -6.79 10.75 10.07
CA MET A 175 -7.92 9.85 9.76
C MET A 175 -8.78 10.36 8.61
N ASP A 176 -8.88 11.69 8.43
CA ASP A 176 -9.72 12.28 7.39
C ASP A 176 -8.92 12.64 6.13
N GLU A 177 -9.58 12.51 4.98
CA GLU A 177 -9.01 12.72 3.65
C GLU A 177 -8.37 14.11 3.50
N THR A 178 -9.03 15.16 4.02
CA THR A 178 -8.57 16.54 3.86
C THR A 178 -7.27 16.77 4.62
N SER A 179 -7.17 16.28 5.86
CA SER A 179 -5.97 16.39 6.68
C SER A 179 -4.81 15.59 6.08
N ILE A 180 -5.08 14.37 5.59
CA ILE A 180 -4.09 13.53 4.90
C ILE A 180 -3.52 14.29 3.70
N LYS A 181 -4.37 14.74 2.77
CA LYS A 181 -3.93 15.46 1.57
C LYS A 181 -3.15 16.73 1.92
N ARG A 182 -3.63 17.51 2.90
CA ARG A 182 -2.92 18.73 3.36
C ARG A 182 -1.55 18.41 3.92
N ALA A 183 -1.42 17.35 4.71
CA ALA A 183 -0.15 16.92 5.26
C ALA A 183 0.79 16.44 4.14
N MET A 184 0.29 15.71 3.15
CA MET A 184 1.09 15.24 2.00
C MET A 184 1.65 16.44 1.22
N VAL A 185 0.82 17.41 0.86
CA VAL A 185 1.26 18.60 0.13
C VAL A 185 2.23 19.45 0.96
N LYS A 186 2.00 19.58 2.27
CA LYS A 186 2.83 20.38 3.17
C LYS A 186 4.20 19.75 3.42
N ARG A 187 4.23 18.43 3.65
CA ARG A 187 5.43 17.69 4.07
C ARG A 187 6.20 17.11 2.89
N ARG A 188 5.52 16.83 1.78
CA ARG A 188 6.06 16.14 0.59
C ARG A 188 6.71 14.79 0.91
N HIS A 189 6.25 14.12 1.95
CA HIS A 189 6.76 12.81 2.38
C HIS A 189 5.69 11.74 2.19
N ALA A 190 6.14 10.53 1.83
CA ALA A 190 5.30 9.34 1.89
C ALA A 190 4.79 9.10 3.32
N MET A 191 3.64 8.43 3.43
CA MET A 191 3.02 8.11 4.72
C MET A 191 2.66 6.63 4.77
N SER A 192 2.62 6.04 5.96
CA SER A 192 2.01 4.71 6.14
C SER A 192 0.49 4.87 6.17
N LEU A 193 -0.22 4.02 5.43
CA LEU A 193 -1.67 3.89 5.49
C LEU A 193 -2.00 2.51 6.06
N THR A 194 -2.62 2.49 7.24
CA THR A 194 -3.22 1.28 7.81
C THR A 194 -4.69 1.25 7.42
N THR A 195 -5.15 0.13 6.86
CA THR A 195 -6.55 -0.07 6.46
C THR A 195 -6.98 -1.51 6.75
N ALA A 196 -8.27 -1.74 6.94
CA ALA A 196 -8.81 -3.08 6.84
C ALA A 196 -8.92 -3.45 5.35
N THR A 197 -8.53 -4.67 4.99
CA THR A 197 -8.85 -5.27 3.69
C THR A 197 -10.11 -6.11 3.83
N PRO A 198 -11.09 -5.91 2.94
CA PRO A 198 -12.15 -6.87 2.74
C PRO A 198 -11.74 -7.93 1.71
N TYR A 199 -12.41 -9.07 1.73
CA TYR A 199 -12.54 -9.93 0.56
C TYR A 199 -13.95 -9.81 -0.03
N THR A 200 -14.10 -10.09 -1.32
CA THR A 200 -15.38 -10.07 -2.02
C THR A 200 -15.91 -11.50 -2.16
N THR A 201 -17.18 -11.72 -1.83
CA THR A 201 -17.86 -12.97 -2.17
C THR A 201 -18.47 -12.86 -3.56
N HIS A 202 -18.10 -13.75 -4.47
CA HIS A 202 -18.71 -13.86 -5.80
C HIS A 202 -19.81 -14.92 -5.79
N TYR A 203 -20.84 -14.74 -6.60
CA TYR A 203 -21.96 -15.69 -6.69
C TYR A 203 -22.02 -16.25 -8.11
N TYR A 204 -21.88 -17.57 -8.23
CA TYR A 204 -22.09 -18.26 -9.51
C TYR A 204 -23.54 -18.70 -9.62
N PRO A 205 -24.31 -18.18 -10.61
CA PRO A 205 -25.69 -18.56 -10.79
C PRO A 205 -25.78 -20.00 -11.33
N CYS A 206 -26.62 -20.82 -10.71
CA CYS A 206 -26.95 -22.16 -11.19
C CYS A 206 -27.91 -22.07 -12.38
N ILE A 207 -27.35 -21.94 -13.58
CA ILE A 207 -28.04 -21.83 -14.86
C ILE A 207 -27.38 -22.74 -15.91
N GLY A 208 -28.12 -23.10 -16.97
CA GLY A 208 -27.57 -23.88 -18.09
C GLY A 208 -26.95 -25.21 -17.65
N ASP A 209 -25.77 -25.53 -18.19
CA ASP A 209 -25.09 -26.82 -17.99
C ASP A 209 -24.67 -27.07 -16.52
N VAL A 210 -24.43 -26.01 -15.74
CA VAL A 210 -24.04 -26.14 -14.33
C VAL A 210 -25.25 -26.32 -13.39
N ALA A 211 -26.48 -26.12 -13.87
CA ALA A 211 -27.68 -26.25 -13.04
C ALA A 211 -27.93 -27.68 -12.54
N GLY A 212 -27.40 -28.70 -13.25
CA GLY A 212 -27.51 -30.10 -12.89
C GLY A 212 -26.46 -30.59 -11.89
N GLU A 213 -25.50 -29.74 -11.49
CA GLU A 213 -24.46 -30.12 -10.54
C GLU A 213 -25.03 -30.21 -9.11
N ASP A 214 -24.49 -31.13 -8.29
CA ASP A 214 -24.97 -31.36 -6.91
C ASP A 214 -24.92 -30.10 -6.04
N ARG A 215 -23.94 -29.22 -6.26
CA ARG A 215 -23.83 -27.92 -5.56
C ARG A 215 -24.94 -26.93 -5.92
N CYS A 216 -25.58 -27.13 -7.06
CA CYS A 216 -26.69 -26.34 -7.57
C CYS A 216 -28.07 -26.92 -7.22
N ASN A 217 -28.12 -28.08 -6.55
CA ASN A 217 -29.35 -28.62 -6.01
C ASN A 217 -29.87 -27.70 -4.88
N PRO A 218 -31.14 -27.23 -4.90
CA PRO A 218 -31.73 -26.44 -3.81
C PRO A 218 -31.69 -27.12 -2.43
N ALA A 219 -31.57 -28.44 -2.37
CA ALA A 219 -31.38 -29.19 -1.13
C ALA A 219 -29.93 -29.21 -0.63
N SER A 220 -28.97 -28.75 -1.44
CA SER A 220 -27.56 -28.67 -1.08
C SER A 220 -27.30 -27.48 -0.15
N THR A 221 -26.43 -27.67 0.83
CA THR A 221 -25.96 -26.58 1.70
C THR A 221 -25.07 -25.58 0.97
N SER A 222 -24.59 -25.90 -0.24
CA SER A 222 -23.81 -25.00 -1.09
C SER A 222 -24.70 -24.03 -1.88
N CYS A 223 -25.99 -24.34 -2.03
CA CYS A 223 -26.95 -23.50 -2.73
C CYS A 223 -27.45 -22.39 -1.78
N THR A 224 -27.21 -21.13 -2.16
CA THR A 224 -27.69 -19.95 -1.43
C THR A 224 -28.58 -19.11 -2.31
N LEU A 225 -29.39 -18.23 -1.69
CA LEU A 225 -30.21 -17.29 -2.45
C LEU A 225 -29.31 -16.36 -3.27
N CYS A 226 -29.57 -16.27 -4.57
CA CYS A 226 -28.86 -15.34 -5.44
C CYS A 226 -29.09 -13.88 -5.04
N PRO A 227 -28.07 -13.02 -5.19
CA PRO A 227 -28.26 -11.59 -5.02
C PRO A 227 -29.27 -11.00 -6.01
N PRO A 228 -29.92 -9.87 -5.69
CA PRO A 228 -30.99 -9.27 -6.51
C PRO A 228 -30.58 -8.99 -7.97
N GLU A 229 -29.31 -8.73 -8.22
CA GLU A 229 -28.77 -8.45 -9.55
C GLU A 229 -28.68 -9.71 -10.44
N LEU A 230 -28.77 -10.90 -9.84
CA LEU A 230 -28.71 -12.21 -10.51
C LEU A 230 -30.07 -12.92 -10.49
N ALA A 231 -31.13 -12.24 -10.90
CA ALA A 231 -32.52 -12.74 -10.85
C ALA A 231 -32.84 -13.92 -11.80
N MET A 232 -31.85 -14.43 -12.55
CA MET A 232 -32.04 -15.52 -13.53
C MET A 232 -32.29 -16.88 -12.88
N THR A 233 -31.91 -17.06 -11.62
CA THR A 233 -32.11 -18.28 -10.84
C THR A 233 -32.22 -17.93 -9.35
N THR A 234 -32.84 -18.80 -8.57
CA THR A 234 -32.93 -18.63 -7.11
C THR A 234 -31.74 -19.25 -6.38
N CYS A 235 -30.94 -20.08 -7.06
CA CYS A 235 -29.82 -20.81 -6.48
C CYS A 235 -28.48 -20.31 -7.02
N CYS A 236 -27.62 -19.82 -6.13
CA CYS A 236 -26.26 -19.42 -6.43
C CYS A 236 -25.26 -20.08 -5.48
N VAL A 237 -24.11 -20.48 -6.02
CA VAL A 237 -22.99 -21.01 -5.22
C VAL A 237 -22.05 -19.85 -4.87
N PRO A 238 -21.83 -19.56 -3.58
CA PRO A 238 -20.91 -18.51 -3.17
C PRO A 238 -19.45 -18.97 -3.29
N ILE A 239 -18.62 -18.15 -3.90
CA ILE A 239 -17.16 -18.28 -3.89
C ILE A 239 -16.61 -17.17 -2.99
N GLN A 240 -16.23 -17.59 -1.79
CA GLN A 240 -15.64 -16.71 -0.77
C GLN A 240 -14.16 -16.44 -1.07
N TYR A 241 -13.60 -15.46 -0.36
CA TYR A 241 -12.19 -15.07 -0.46
C TYR A 241 -11.80 -14.61 -1.88
N GLY A 242 -12.70 -13.94 -2.59
CA GLY A 242 -12.37 -13.23 -3.82
C GLY A 242 -11.61 -11.94 -3.51
N GLU A 243 -10.72 -11.55 -4.42
CA GLU A 243 -9.92 -10.34 -4.25
C GLU A 243 -10.80 -9.07 -4.21
N ASN A 244 -10.33 -8.05 -3.51
CA ASN A 244 -10.97 -6.74 -3.44
C ASN A 244 -10.28 -5.70 -4.31
N TYR A 245 -9.62 -6.14 -5.38
CA TYR A 245 -8.99 -5.29 -6.38
C TYR A 245 -9.19 -5.87 -7.78
N ASN A 246 -8.96 -5.06 -8.80
CA ASN A 246 -8.99 -5.47 -10.21
C ASN A 246 -7.57 -5.53 -10.82
N MET A 247 -7.48 -6.02 -12.06
CA MET A 247 -6.23 -6.10 -12.84
C MET A 247 -5.68 -4.74 -13.29
N ASN A 248 -6.33 -3.63 -12.94
CA ASN A 248 -5.80 -2.27 -13.12
C ASN A 248 -5.27 -1.70 -11.78
N GLY A 249 -5.15 -2.52 -10.74
CA GLY A 249 -4.59 -2.09 -9.45
C GLY A 249 -5.52 -1.19 -8.65
N GLU A 250 -6.80 -1.17 -8.99
CA GLU A 250 -7.82 -0.41 -8.28
C GLU A 250 -8.45 -1.30 -7.21
N PHE A 251 -8.50 -0.83 -5.97
CA PHE A 251 -9.36 -1.43 -4.96
C PHE A 251 -10.82 -1.21 -5.37
N ILE A 252 -11.57 -2.32 -5.48
CA ILE A 252 -12.98 -2.30 -5.83
C ILE A 252 -13.83 -2.20 -4.55
N THR A 253 -15.06 -1.75 -4.67
CA THR A 253 -16.06 -1.79 -3.59
C THR A 253 -17.24 -2.66 -4.01
N SER A 254 -17.83 -3.37 -3.05
CA SER A 254 -18.98 -4.26 -3.26
C SER A 254 -19.83 -4.35 -1.99
N TYR A 255 -21.13 -4.57 -2.15
CA TYR A 255 -22.06 -4.72 -1.02
C TYR A 255 -21.91 -6.09 -0.32
N VAL A 256 -21.20 -7.04 -0.92
CA VAL A 256 -20.89 -8.39 -0.38
C VAL A 256 -19.46 -8.51 0.11
N MET A 257 -18.88 -7.40 0.56
CA MET A 257 -17.57 -7.36 1.19
C MET A 257 -17.61 -7.91 2.61
N ASN A 258 -16.63 -8.73 2.94
CA ASN A 258 -16.46 -9.30 4.27
C ASN A 258 -15.08 -8.93 4.81
N PRO A 259 -14.93 -8.70 6.13
CA PRO A 259 -13.62 -8.42 6.71
C PRO A 259 -12.65 -9.59 6.47
N GLU A 260 -11.48 -9.30 5.92
CA GLU A 260 -10.37 -10.25 5.78
C GLU A 260 -9.36 -10.05 6.93
N GLY A 261 -8.85 -8.83 7.07
CA GLY A 261 -7.81 -8.50 8.04
C GLY A 261 -7.35 -7.05 7.95
N GLY A 262 -6.26 -6.75 8.67
CA GLY A 262 -5.56 -5.47 8.54
C GLY A 262 -4.46 -5.55 7.49
N HIS A 263 -4.23 -4.46 6.77
CA HIS A 263 -3.14 -4.31 5.82
C HIS A 263 -2.52 -2.92 5.93
N VAL A 264 -1.23 -2.83 5.64
CA VAL A 264 -0.48 -1.58 5.69
C VAL A 264 0.22 -1.34 4.36
N MET A 265 0.07 -0.14 3.81
CA MET A 265 0.65 0.27 2.54
C MET A 265 1.35 1.62 2.67
N THR A 266 2.18 1.98 1.70
CA THR A 266 2.77 3.32 1.63
C THR A 266 1.89 4.22 0.77
N LEU A 267 1.32 5.27 1.37
CA LEU A 267 0.61 6.34 0.69
C LEU A 267 1.61 7.30 0.02
N VAL A 268 1.54 7.41 -1.30
CA VAL A 268 2.50 8.17 -2.12
C VAL A 268 1.88 9.32 -2.91
N GLY A 269 0.57 9.33 -3.10
CA GLY A 269 -0.10 10.43 -3.76
C GLY A 269 -1.63 10.41 -3.65
N TYR A 270 -2.27 11.30 -4.39
CA TYR A 270 -3.70 11.30 -4.66
C TYR A 270 -3.98 11.94 -6.02
N ASN A 271 -5.13 11.59 -6.60
CA ASN A 271 -5.66 12.25 -7.78
C ASN A 271 -7.19 12.32 -7.69
N ASP A 272 -7.73 13.54 -7.56
CA ASP A 272 -9.16 13.83 -7.42
C ASP A 272 -9.93 13.75 -8.75
N LEU A 273 -9.20 13.55 -9.85
CA LEU A 273 -9.73 13.49 -11.20
C LEU A 273 -9.64 12.09 -11.81
N TYR A 274 -8.94 11.15 -11.15
CA TYR A 274 -8.87 9.77 -11.60
C TYR A 274 -10.25 9.13 -11.50
N ARG A 275 -10.67 8.41 -12.54
CA ARG A 275 -11.95 7.70 -12.57
C ARG A 275 -11.68 6.20 -12.64
N THR A 276 -12.15 5.45 -11.65
CA THR A 276 -11.99 4.00 -11.60
C THR A 276 -12.87 3.29 -12.63
N LYS A 277 -12.58 2.01 -12.92
CA LYS A 277 -13.42 1.16 -13.78
C LYS A 277 -14.85 0.99 -13.25
N GLN A 278 -15.03 1.06 -11.92
CA GLN A 278 -16.36 1.06 -11.28
C GLN A 278 -17.06 2.44 -11.32
N GLY A 279 -16.41 3.48 -11.85
CA GLY A 279 -16.99 4.80 -12.04
C GLY A 279 -16.82 5.77 -10.85
N TYR A 280 -16.07 5.39 -9.81
CA TYR A 280 -15.72 6.31 -8.72
C TYR A 280 -14.71 7.35 -9.19
N THR A 281 -14.78 8.56 -8.66
CA THR A 281 -13.86 9.65 -9.01
C THR A 281 -13.07 10.08 -7.78
N GLY A 282 -11.77 10.25 -7.94
CA GLY A 282 -10.86 10.55 -6.86
C GLY A 282 -10.27 9.29 -6.23
N GLY A 283 -9.10 9.44 -5.62
CA GLY A 283 -8.47 8.34 -4.89
C GLY A 283 -7.09 8.68 -4.36
N PHE A 284 -6.66 7.89 -3.39
CA PHE A 284 -5.27 7.84 -2.94
C PHE A 284 -4.47 6.89 -3.81
N ILE A 285 -3.19 7.20 -4.01
CA ILE A 285 -2.23 6.39 -4.76
C ILE A 285 -1.34 5.69 -3.75
N LEU A 286 -1.34 4.36 -3.81
CA LEU A 286 -0.70 3.50 -2.82
C LEU A 286 0.41 2.68 -3.47
N LYS A 287 1.59 2.68 -2.84
CA LYS A 287 2.63 1.68 -3.08
C LYS A 287 2.35 0.52 -2.13
N ASN A 288 1.88 -0.58 -2.68
CA ASN A 288 1.66 -1.83 -1.96
C ASN A 288 2.97 -2.64 -1.86
N SER A 289 2.94 -3.79 -1.20
CA SER A 289 4.06 -4.74 -1.07
C SER A 289 3.70 -6.12 -1.58
N TRP A 290 2.82 -6.19 -2.57
CA TRP A 290 2.38 -7.44 -3.17
C TRP A 290 3.08 -7.69 -4.51
N PHE A 291 3.32 -8.97 -4.84
CA PHE A 291 3.81 -9.36 -6.15
C PHE A 291 2.88 -8.84 -7.25
N ASP A 292 3.46 -8.18 -8.25
CA ASP A 292 2.73 -7.60 -9.38
C ASP A 292 2.65 -8.60 -10.55
N GLY A 293 1.45 -8.81 -11.09
CA GLY A 293 1.16 -9.88 -12.04
C GLY A 293 0.77 -11.20 -11.38
N ILE A 294 0.87 -12.31 -12.11
CA ILE A 294 0.52 -13.66 -11.62
C ILE A 294 1.59 -14.16 -10.66
N HIS A 295 1.26 -14.28 -9.38
CA HIS A 295 2.20 -14.78 -8.37
C HIS A 295 2.63 -16.22 -8.70
N PRO A 296 3.94 -16.55 -8.70
CA PRO A 296 4.41 -17.88 -9.08
C PRO A 296 3.86 -19.04 -8.23
N ALA A 297 3.77 -18.84 -6.91
CA ALA A 297 3.25 -19.84 -5.98
C ALA A 297 1.72 -19.79 -5.80
N LEU A 298 1.17 -18.60 -5.51
CA LEU A 298 -0.28 -18.43 -5.28
C LEU A 298 -1.16 -18.48 -6.55
N GLY A 299 -0.55 -18.41 -7.73
CA GLY A 299 -1.23 -18.56 -9.02
C GLY A 299 -2.07 -17.34 -9.44
N PRO A 300 -2.91 -17.49 -10.49
CA PRO A 300 -3.59 -16.38 -11.16
C PRO A 300 -4.70 -15.73 -10.32
N LYS A 301 -5.13 -16.37 -9.22
CA LYS A 301 -6.13 -15.80 -8.32
C LYS A 301 -5.68 -14.46 -7.74
N HIS A 302 -4.39 -14.33 -7.45
CA HIS A 302 -3.78 -13.14 -6.86
C HIS A 302 -3.09 -12.26 -7.91
N ALA A 303 -3.55 -12.36 -9.16
CA ALA A 303 -3.04 -11.51 -10.23
C ALA A 303 -3.38 -10.05 -9.95
N ARG A 304 -2.38 -9.20 -10.11
CA ARG A 304 -2.48 -7.75 -9.87
C ARG A 304 -2.01 -7.00 -11.10
N GLY A 305 -2.39 -5.73 -11.18
CA GLY A 305 -1.87 -4.81 -12.18
C GLY A 305 -1.49 -3.48 -11.60
N SER A 306 -0.23 -3.30 -11.30
CA SER A 306 0.27 -2.03 -10.82
C SER A 306 0.51 -1.09 -12.00
N HIS A 307 0.42 0.20 -11.72
CA HIS A 307 0.76 1.24 -12.66
C HIS A 307 1.76 2.22 -12.05
N SER A 308 2.51 2.88 -12.92
CA SER A 308 3.43 3.93 -12.55
C SER A 308 2.71 5.09 -11.86
N LEU A 309 3.45 5.82 -11.03
CA LEU A 309 2.92 7.02 -10.38
C LEU A 309 2.41 8.06 -11.39
N LYS A 310 3.05 8.15 -12.56
CA LYS A 310 2.65 9.06 -13.65
C LYS A 310 1.30 8.68 -14.26
N TYR A 311 1.03 7.39 -14.39
CA TYR A 311 -0.27 6.90 -14.85
C TYR A 311 -1.38 7.33 -13.89
N TRP A 312 -1.20 7.08 -12.58
CA TRP A 312 -2.18 7.46 -11.57
C TRP A 312 -2.41 8.97 -11.48
N LEU A 313 -1.37 9.76 -11.76
CA LEU A 313 -1.46 11.21 -11.87
C LEU A 313 -2.04 11.70 -13.22
N GLN A 314 -2.38 10.81 -14.15
CA GLN A 314 -2.82 11.15 -15.51
C GLN A 314 -1.83 12.12 -16.20
N GLU A 315 -0.54 11.84 -16.06
CA GLU A 315 0.56 12.58 -16.73
C GLU A 315 1.01 11.90 -18.02
N ILE A 316 0.66 10.63 -18.15
CA ILE A 316 0.87 9.78 -19.32
C ILE A 316 -0.46 9.11 -19.67
N THR A 317 -0.56 8.70 -20.92
CA THR A 317 -1.69 7.93 -21.45
C THR A 317 -1.58 6.45 -21.11
N ASP A 318 -2.70 5.73 -21.17
CA ASP A 318 -2.74 4.26 -21.02
C ASP A 318 -1.79 3.57 -22.01
N TRP A 319 -1.66 4.13 -23.22
CA TRP A 319 -0.74 3.61 -24.24
C TRP A 319 0.73 3.80 -23.85
N GLU A 320 1.10 4.99 -23.37
CA GLU A 320 2.46 5.26 -22.89
C GLU A 320 2.79 4.36 -21.69
N GLU A 321 1.87 4.21 -20.74
CA GLU A 321 2.05 3.31 -19.60
C GLU A 321 2.24 1.86 -20.05
N ALA A 322 1.36 1.34 -20.92
CA ALA A 322 1.48 -0.02 -21.43
C ALA A 322 2.77 -0.25 -22.24
N SER A 323 3.33 0.79 -22.86
CA SER A 323 4.60 0.69 -23.57
C SER A 323 5.83 0.65 -22.65
N MET A 324 5.74 1.24 -21.45
CA MET A 324 6.84 1.31 -20.47
C MET A 324 6.78 0.15 -19.48
N CYS A 325 5.59 -0.15 -18.96
CA CYS A 325 5.30 -1.15 -17.93
C CYS A 325 4.10 -1.99 -18.36
N PRO A 326 4.21 -2.86 -19.39
CA PRO A 326 3.08 -3.66 -19.83
C PRO A 326 2.66 -4.61 -18.71
N ASN A 327 1.46 -4.41 -18.16
CA ASN A 327 0.81 -5.46 -17.39
C ASN A 327 0.36 -6.56 -18.36
N SER A 328 1.29 -7.43 -18.77
CA SER A 328 1.06 -8.47 -19.79
C SER A 328 0.04 -9.53 -19.35
N TYR A 329 -0.37 -9.51 -18.08
CA TYR A 329 -1.34 -10.44 -17.52
C TYR A 329 -2.76 -9.86 -17.48
N ASP A 330 -2.94 -8.56 -17.74
CA ASP A 330 -4.28 -7.99 -17.88
C ASP A 330 -4.90 -8.49 -19.20
N PRO A 331 -6.06 -9.18 -19.19
CA PRO A 331 -6.75 -9.58 -20.41
C PRO A 331 -7.22 -8.38 -21.26
N GLU A 332 -7.27 -7.17 -20.71
CA GLU A 332 -7.52 -5.94 -21.46
C GLU A 332 -6.25 -5.41 -22.16
N ASN A 333 -5.07 -5.93 -21.85
CA ASN A 333 -3.82 -5.51 -22.45
C ASN A 333 -3.49 -6.35 -23.70
N TRP A 334 -3.75 -5.77 -24.87
CA TRP A 334 -3.47 -6.38 -26.17
C TRP A 334 -2.15 -5.89 -26.79
N TYR A 335 -1.40 -5.04 -26.09
CA TYR A 335 -0.15 -4.51 -26.60
C TYR A 335 0.93 -5.60 -26.51
N GLN A 336 1.62 -5.84 -27.63
CA GLN A 336 2.76 -6.76 -27.63
C GLN A 336 3.88 -6.18 -26.76
N CYS A 337 4.40 -6.98 -25.83
CA CYS A 337 5.64 -6.66 -25.12
C CYS A 337 6.77 -6.53 -26.15
N GLY A 338 7.16 -5.31 -26.46
CA GLY A 338 8.26 -5.01 -27.39
C GLY A 338 7.81 -4.66 -28.80
N ASN A 339 7.62 -3.35 -29.03
CA ASN A 339 8.02 -2.67 -30.27
C ASN A 339 8.57 -1.29 -29.90
N THR A 340 9.63 -1.28 -29.08
CA THR A 340 10.37 -0.06 -28.71
C THR A 340 11.19 0.53 -29.86
N ALA A 341 11.22 -0.12 -31.02
CA ALA A 341 11.94 0.34 -32.20
C ALA A 341 11.25 1.50 -32.96
N GLU A 342 9.98 1.80 -32.70
CA GLU A 342 9.24 2.84 -33.47
C GLU A 342 9.03 4.17 -32.73
N VAL A 343 9.28 4.24 -31.42
CA VAL A 343 8.92 5.44 -30.62
C VAL A 343 10.14 6.30 -30.25
N ILE A 344 11.37 5.86 -30.57
CA ILE A 344 12.61 6.63 -30.37
C ILE A 344 13.33 6.85 -31.72
N ASP A 345 12.66 7.47 -32.69
CA ASP A 345 13.37 8.24 -33.73
C ASP A 345 12.66 9.57 -33.99
N ALA A 346 12.44 10.33 -32.92
CA ALA A 346 12.25 11.78 -33.05
C ALA A 346 13.63 12.46 -33.02
N ARG A 347 14.48 12.16 -34.01
CA ARG A 347 15.56 13.06 -34.38
C ARG A 347 14.95 14.42 -34.75
N ARG A 348 15.20 15.42 -33.92
CA ARG A 348 15.22 16.82 -34.33
C ARG A 348 16.46 17.49 -33.78
N HIS A 349 17.56 17.32 -34.50
CA HIS A 349 18.64 18.30 -34.57
C HIS A 349 19.16 18.28 -36.01
N GLU A 350 18.73 19.28 -36.78
CA GLU A 350 19.65 20.01 -37.66
C GLU A 350 20.28 21.12 -36.83
#